data_AF-A0A2G9STI4-F1
#
_entry.id   AF-A0A2G9STI4-F1
#
_cell.length_a   1.000
_cell.length_b   1.000
_cell.length_c   1.000
_cell.angle_alpha   90.00
_cell.angle_beta   90.00
_cell.angle_gamma   90.00
#
_symmetry.space_group_name_H-M   'P 1'
#
loop_
_entity.id
_entity.type
_entity.pdbx_description
1 polymer ?
#
loop_
_entity_poly.entity_id
_entity_poly.type
_entity_poly.pdbx_seq_one_letter_code
_entity_poly.pdbx_strand_id
1 'polypeptide(L)' 'MKPIYYFAAAGLSIVLSIYMFVFGTSPNHEAVGVFIGLWAPTIIGIGIYNELINIYEELLVQRREREKEREREYEKVKK' A
#
# COMPACT_ATOMS: atom_id res chain seq x y z
N MET A 1 2.05 -6.07 -6.17
CA MET A 1 2.89 -6.67 -5.10
C MET A 1 2.06 -6.74 -3.83
N LYS A 2 2.26 -7.75 -2.96
CA LYS A 2 1.42 -7.87 -1.75
C LYS A 2 1.62 -6.65 -0.83
N PRO A 3 0.55 -6.05 -0.29
CA PRO A 3 0.62 -4.86 0.57
C PRO A 3 1.52 -5.05 1.80
N ILE A 4 1.66 -6.31 2.26
CA ILE A 4 2.57 -6.75 3.33
C ILE A 4 4.01 -6.23 3.16
N TYR A 5 4.51 -6.10 1.93
CA TYR A 5 5.89 -5.64 1.72
C TYR A 5 6.09 -4.17 2.10
N TYR A 6 5.08 -3.33 1.89
CA TYR A 6 5.14 -1.91 2.26
C TYR A 6 5.06 -1.72 3.77
N PHE A 7 4.19 -2.49 4.44
CA PHE A 7 4.12 -2.51 5.90
C PHE A 7 5.40 -3.04 6.54
N ALA A 8 6.01 -4.09 5.98
CA ALA A 8 7.28 -4.62 6.45
C ALA A 8 8.42 -3.61 6.27
N ALA A 9 8.49 -2.94 5.11
CA ALA A 9 9.50 -1.90 4.84
C ALA A 9 9.33 -0.68 5.78
N ALA A 10 8.09 -0.25 6.02
CA ALA A 10 7.81 0.82 6.97
C ALA A 10 8.19 0.43 8.41
N GLY A 11 7.85 -0.80 8.82
CA GLY A 11 8.23 -1.35 10.12
C GLY A 11 9.74 -1.40 10.31
N LEU A 12 10.49 -1.87 9.30
CA LEU A 12 11.95 -1.86 9.30
C LEU A 12 12.51 -0.44 9.40
N SER A 13 11.93 0.52 8.70
CA SER A 13 12.35 1.92 8.77
C SER A 13 12.17 2.50 10.18
N ILE A 14 11.05 2.22 10.84
CA ILE A 14 10.78 2.66 12.22
C ILE A 14 11.77 2.02 13.20
N VAL A 15 11.99 0.71 13.09
CA VAL A 15 12.94 -0.02 13.96
C VAL A 15 14.35 0.51 13.78
N LEU A 16 14.78 0.77 12.54
CA LEU A 16 16.10 1.30 12.24
C LEU A 16 16.28 2.73 12.75
N SER A 17 15.23 3.56 12.65
CA SER A 17 15.22 4.90 13.23
C SER A 17 15.41 4.85 14.75
N ILE A 18 14.64 4.01 15.45
CA ILE A 18 14.76 3.82 16.91
C ILE A 18 16.16 3.32 17.28
N TYR A 19 16.69 2.35 16.52
CA TYR A 19 18.04 1.82 16.74
C TYR A 19 19.11 2.91 16.64
N MET A 20 19.04 3.78 15.63
CA MET A 20 19.99 4.89 15.46
C MET A 20 19.88 5.94 16.56
N PHE A 21 18.69 6.14 17.13
CA PHE A 21 18.49 7.05 18.26
C PHE A 21 19.02 6.47 19.58
N VAL A 22 18.80 5.18 19.85
CA VAL A 22 19.14 4.55 21.14
C VAL A 22 20.58 4.04 21.21
N PHE A 23 21.11 3.52 20.09
CA PHE A 23 22.41 2.84 20.04
C PHE A 23 23.43 3.52 19.11
N GLY A 24 23.07 4.65 18.50
CA GLY A 24 23.96 5.39 17.62
C GLY A 24 25.15 5.99 18.38
N THR A 25 26.37 5.67 17.93
CA THR A 25 27.61 6.21 18.51
C THR A 25 28.34 7.18 17.59
N SER A 26 27.87 7.33 16.35
CA SER A 26 28.46 8.22 15.35
C SER A 26 28.03 9.68 15.56
N PRO A 27 28.88 10.69 15.32
CA PRO A 27 28.43 12.08 15.24
C PRO A 27 27.24 12.21 14.29
N ASN A 28 26.19 12.91 14.70
CA ASN A 28 24.93 13.10 13.96
C ASN A 28 24.02 11.85 13.83
N HIS A 29 24.18 10.82 14.66
CA HIS A 29 23.31 9.64 14.62
C HIS A 29 21.82 9.98 14.77
N GLU A 30 21.48 11.01 15.55
CA GLU A 30 20.10 11.51 15.70
C GLU A 30 19.52 12.04 14.39
N ALA A 31 20.29 12.85 13.64
CA ALA A 31 19.85 13.40 12.36
C ALA A 31 19.61 12.29 11.32
N VAL A 32 20.44 11.26 11.33
CA VAL A 32 20.26 10.07 10.48
C VAL A 32 19.03 9.27 10.92
N GLY A 33 18.80 9.13 12.23
CA GLY A 33 17.60 8.52 12.79
C GLY A 33 16.31 9.23 12.37
N VAL A 34 16.29 10.57 12.41
CA VAL A 34 15.16 11.38 11.91
C VAL A 34 14.96 11.16 10.43
N PHE A 35 16.03 11.22 9.63
CA PHE A 35 15.93 11.04 8.18
C PHE A 35 15.30 9.70 7.84
N ILE A 36 15.77 8.60 8.43
CA ILE A 36 15.22 7.25 8.23
C ILE A 36 13.76 7.19 8.68
N GLY A 37 13.45 7.68 9.89
CA GLY A 37 12.09 7.66 10.43
C GLY A 37 11.09 8.43 9.55
N LEU A 38 11.54 9.53 8.92
CA LEU A 38 10.71 10.35 8.05
C LEU A 38 10.26 9.64 6.78
N TRP A 39 10.97 8.59 6.34
CA TRP A 39 10.55 7.78 5.19
C TRP A 39 9.40 6.82 5.52
N ALA A 40 9.17 6.48 6.80
CA ALA A 40 8.15 5.51 7.16
C ALA A 40 6.72 5.95 6.75
N PRO A 41 6.26 7.19 7.00
CA PRO A 41 4.97 7.68 6.50
C PRO A 41 4.84 7.62 4.97
N THR A 42 5.91 7.95 4.24
CA THR A 42 5.91 7.91 2.77
C THR A 42 5.77 6.49 2.23
N ILE A 43 6.51 5.53 2.81
CA ILE A 43 6.43 4.11 2.44
C ILE A 43 5.01 3.56 2.70
N ILE A 44 4.41 3.91 3.85
CA ILE A 44 3.04 3.54 4.17
C ILE A 44 2.05 4.15 3.16
N GLY A 45 2.22 5.44 2.84
CA GLY A 45 1.36 6.13 1.87
C GLY A 45 1.37 5.47 0.49
N ILE A 46 2.55 5.08 -0.01
CA ILE A 46 2.68 4.35 -1.27
C ILE A 46 2.00 2.97 -1.19
N GLY A 47 2.16 2.27 -0.06
CA GLY A 47 1.51 0.98 0.16
C GLY A 47 -0.02 1.07 0.11
N ILE A 48 -0.59 2.05 0.81
CA ILE A 48 -2.04 2.30 0.81
C ILE A 48 -2.53 2.68 -0.59
N TYR A 49 -1.79 3.54 -1.30
CA TYR A 49 -2.16 3.97 -2.66
C TYR A 49 -2.22 2.79 -3.64
N ASN A 50 -1.22 1.91 -3.62
CA ASN A 50 -1.21 0.72 -4.46
C ASN A 50 -2.38 -0.24 -4.14
N GLU A 51 -2.71 -0.41 -2.87
CA GLU A 51 -3.86 -1.22 -2.48
C GLU A 51 -5.17 -0.59 -2.95
N LEU A 52 -5.31 0.74 -2.84
CA LEU A 52 -6.46 1.47 -3.36
C LEU A 52 -6.64 1.29 -4.86
N ILE A 53 -5.56 1.36 -5.64
CA ILE A 53 -5.60 1.10 -7.09
C ILE A 53 -6.05 -0.32 -7.37
N ASN A 54 -5.50 -1.30 -6.66
CA ASN A 54 -5.84 -2.71 -6.88
C ASN A 54 -7.33 -2.96 -6.61
N ILE A 55 -7.87 -2.43 -5.51
CA ILE A 55 -9.30 -2.50 -5.18
C ILE A 55 -10.13 -1.76 -6.25
N TYR A 56 -9.69 -0.60 -6.71
CA TYR A 56 -10.38 0.17 -7.73
C TYR A 56 -10.48 -0.59 -9.06
N GLU A 57 -9.40 -1.24 -9.49
CA GLU A 57 -9.39 -2.08 -10.69
C GLU A 57 -10.33 -3.29 -10.55
N GLU A 58 -10.29 -4.00 -9.42
CA GLU A 58 -11.21 -5.12 -9.16
C GLU A 58 -12.68 -4.68 -9.20
N LEU A 59 -13.01 -3.52 -8.63
CA LEU A 59 -14.38 -2.98 -8.64
C LEU A 59 -14.86 -2.64 -10.05
N LEU A 60 -13.98 -2.12 -10.92
CA LEU A 60 -14.31 -1.83 -12.32
C LEU A 60 -14.60 -3.12 -13.10
N VAL A 61 -13.79 -4.16 -12.90
CA VAL A 61 -14.01 -5.46 -13.53
C VAL A 61 -15.35 -6.06 -13.09
N GLN A 62 -15.62 -6.08 -11.78
CA GLN A 62 -16.89 -6.60 -11.24
C GLN A 62 -18.11 -5.81 -11.73
N ARG A 63 -17.99 -4.49 -11.92
CA ARG A 63 -19.08 -3.69 -12.52
C ARG A 63 -19.34 -4.12 -13.97
N ARG A 64 -18.29 -4.26 -14.77
CA ARG A 64 -18.38 -4.68 -16.18
C ARG A 64 -18.99 -6.08 -16.32
N GLU A 65 -18.63 -7.02 -15.44
CA GLU A 65 -19.18 -8.38 -15.46
C GLU A 65 -20.69 -8.38 -15.14
N ARG A 66 -21.11 -7.66 -14.11
CA ARG A 66 -22.54 -7.52 -13.76
C ARG A 66 -23.38 -6.84 -14.84
N GLU A 67 -22.81 -5.93 -15.61
CA GLU A 67 -23.48 -5.34 -16.77
C GLU A 67 -23.69 -6.37 -17.88
N LYS A 68 -22.65 -7.12 -18.23
CA LYS A 68 -22.73 -8.19 -19.23
C LYS A 68 -23.69 -9.31 -18.83
N GLU A 69 -23.74 -9.67 -17.55
CA GLU A 69 -24.69 -10.67 -17.05
C GLU A 69 -26.14 -10.19 -17.22
N ARG A 70 -26.43 -8.94 -16.83
CA ARG A 70 -27.76 -8.35 -17.04
C ARG A 70 -28.15 -8.31 -18.50
N GLU A 71 -27.25 -7.91 -19.40
CA GLU A 71 -27.51 -7.91 -20.85
C GLU A 71 -27.89 -9.31 -21.37
N ARG A 72 -27.15 -10.34 -20.95
CA ARG A 72 -27.45 -11.74 -21.32
C ARG A 72 -28.80 -12.20 -20.78
N GLU A 73 -29.18 -11.80 -19.57
CA GLU A 73 -30.50 -12.10 -19.01
C GLU A 73 -31.62 -11.45 -19.82
N TYR A 74 -31.48 -10.17 -20.19
CA TYR A 74 -32.43 -9.48 -21.06
C TYR A 74 -32.57 -10.17 -22.43
N GLU A 75 -31.46 -10.61 -23.04
CA GLU A 75 -31.50 -11.35 -24.30
C GLU A 75 -32.21 -12.70 -24.18
N LYS A 76 -32.04 -13.40 -23.06
CA LYS A 76 -32.74 -14.67 -22.80
C LYS A 76 -34.24 -14.48 -22.61
N VAL A 77 -34.68 -13.41 -21.97
CA VAL A 77 -36.10 -13.11 -21.75
C VAL A 77 -36.79 -12.62 -23.04
N LYS A 78 -36.04 -12.02 -23.96
CA LYS A 78 -36.56 -11.52 -25.24
C LYS A 78 -36.71 -12.61 -26.32
N LYS A 79 -36.05 -13.77 -26.16
CA LYS A 79 -36.14 -14.93 -27.05
C LYS A 79 -37.23 -15.89 -26.60
#